data_AF-A0A0J6S1B9-F1
#
_entry.id   AF-A0A0J6S1B9-F1
#
_cell.length_a   1.000
_cell.length_b   1.000
_cell.length_c   1.000
_cell.angle_alpha   90.00
_cell.angle_beta   90.00
_cell.angle_gamma   90.00
#
_symmetry.space_group_name_H-M   'P 1'
#
loop_
_entity.id
_entity.type
_entity.pdbx_description
1 polymer ?
#
loop_
_entity_poly.entity_id
_entity_poly.type
_entity_poly.pdbx_seq_one_letter_code
_entity_poly.pdbx_strand_id
1 'polypeptide(L)' 'MCLRRRARRWARVRARARIMHGRYGDQAYFLARERARLPDGRRVRFWTRVAIELARLEGREIGLGASDRWR' A
#
# COMPACT_ATOMS: atom_id res chain seq x y z
N MET A 1 -23.43 1.26 7.88
CA MET A 1 -22.80 2.37 7.10
C MET A 1 -21.40 2.00 6.55
N CYS A 2 -21.15 0.81 5.97
CA CYS A 2 -19.81 0.20 6.17
C CYS A 2 -19.04 -0.26 4.91
N LEU A 3 -19.69 -0.70 3.83
CA LEU A 3 -18.97 -1.30 2.68
C LEU A 3 -18.60 -0.30 1.58
N ARG A 4 -19.49 0.62 1.19
CA ARG A 4 -19.23 1.61 0.12
C ARG A 4 -18.06 2.54 0.44
N ARG A 5 -17.94 3.01 1.69
CA ARG A 5 -16.82 3.86 2.13
C ARG A 5 -15.49 3.08 2.13
N ARG A 6 -15.51 1.81 2.53
CA ARG A 6 -14.35 0.91 2.51
C ARG A 6 -13.90 0.64 1.07
N ALA A 7 -14.83 0.32 0.17
CA ALA A 7 -14.56 0.09 -1.25
C ALA A 7 -13.95 1.34 -1.92
N ARG A 8 -14.54 2.53 -1.72
CA ARG A 8 -13.98 3.80 -2.25
C ARG A 8 -12.58 4.08 -1.74
N ARG A 9 -12.30 3.76 -0.47
CA ARG A 9 -10.96 3.92 0.11
C ARG A 9 -9.95 2.96 -0.54
N TRP A 10 -10.33 1.71 -0.78
CA TRP A 10 -9.48 0.74 -1.48
C TRP A 10 -9.30 1.04 -2.96
N ALA A 11 -10.30 1.62 -3.64
CA ALA A 11 -10.16 2.05 -5.03
C ALA A 11 -9.01 3.06 -5.19
N ARG A 12 -8.87 4.02 -4.27
CA ARG A 12 -7.76 4.99 -4.26
C ARG A 12 -6.40 4.31 -4.04
N VAL A 13 -6.33 3.33 -3.14
CA VAL A 13 -5.10 2.56 -2.88
C VAL A 13 -4.69 1.79 -4.14
N ARG A 14 -5.62 1.05 -4.75
CA ARG A 14 -5.36 0.26 -5.96
C ARG A 14 -4.95 1.12 -7.15
N ALA A 15 -5.63 2.24 -7.36
CA ALA A 15 -5.27 3.19 -8.42
C ALA A 15 -3.83 3.71 -8.21
N ARG A 16 -3.48 4.07 -6.97
CA ARG A 16 -2.12 4.53 -6.65
C ARG A 16 -1.07 3.44 -6.81
N ALA A 17 -1.38 2.21 -6.39
CA ALA A 17 -0.50 1.06 -6.56
C ALA A 17 -0.24 0.80 -8.05
N ARG A 18 -1.28 0.77 -8.90
CA ARG A 18 -1.12 0.61 -10.37
C ARG A 18 -0.26 1.72 -10.99
N ILE A 19 -0.51 2.97 -10.62
CA ILE A 19 0.32 4.11 -11.10
C ILE A 19 1.77 3.95 -10.67
N MET A 20 2.02 3.56 -9.42
CA MET A 20 3.38 3.36 -8.92
C MET A 20 4.07 2.18 -9.59
N HIS A 21 3.37 1.05 -9.75
CA HIS A 21 3.92 -0.11 -10.44
C HIS A 21 4.27 0.22 -11.89
N GLY A 22 3.38 0.91 -12.63
CA GLY A 22 3.67 1.31 -14.00
C GLY A 22 4.81 2.31 -14.12
N ARG A 23 4.99 3.19 -13.13
CA ARG A 23 6.03 4.24 -13.17
C ARG A 23 7.40 3.79 -12.65
N TYR A 24 7.42 2.89 -11.67
CA TYR A 24 8.63 2.54 -10.92
C TYR A 24 8.96 1.04 -10.96
N GLY A 25 8.12 0.20 -11.59
CA GLY A 25 8.36 -1.24 -11.69
C GLY A 25 8.60 -1.88 -10.33
N ASP A 26 9.66 -2.69 -10.25
CA ASP A 26 10.07 -3.44 -9.05
C ASP A 26 10.50 -2.58 -7.85
N GLN A 27 10.71 -1.28 -8.07
CA GLN A 27 11.03 -0.32 -7.00
C GLN A 27 9.77 0.23 -6.32
N ALA A 28 8.58 0.03 -6.91
CA ALA A 28 7.33 0.61 -6.43
C ALA A 28 7.06 0.22 -4.96
N TYR A 29 7.26 -1.05 -4.61
CA TYR A 29 7.13 -1.53 -3.23
C TYR A 29 8.03 -0.78 -2.25
N PHE A 30 9.32 -0.63 -2.55
CA PHE A 30 10.29 0.02 -1.65
C PHE A 30 9.95 1.50 -1.45
N LEU A 31 9.60 2.21 -2.53
CA LEU A 31 9.17 3.61 -2.46
C LEU A 31 7.91 3.81 -1.62
N ALA A 32 6.94 2.89 -1.74
CA ALA A 32 5.73 2.94 -0.91
C ALA A 32 6.05 2.67 0.57
N ARG A 33 6.97 1.74 0.85
CA ARG A 33 7.44 1.41 2.20
C ARG A 33 8.20 2.58 2.83
N GLU A 34 9.08 3.25 2.10
CA GLU A 34 9.77 4.45 2.58
C GLU A 34 8.79 5.57 2.93
N ARG A 35 7.79 5.82 2.06
CA ARG A 35 6.74 6.80 2.34
C ARG A 35 5.86 6.43 3.54
N ALA A 36 5.73 5.14 3.86
CA ALA A 36 5.05 4.69 5.08
C ALA A 36 5.90 4.89 6.36
N ARG A 37 7.22 5.03 6.24
CA ARG A 37 8.13 5.28 7.38
C ARG A 37 8.25 6.76 7.73
N LEU A 38 7.93 7.65 6.80
CA LEU A 38 7.92 9.09 7.07
C LEU A 38 6.80 9.44 8.07
N PRO A 39 7.06 10.26 9.10
CA PRO A 39 6.10 10.58 10.17
C PRO A 39 4.97 11.53 9.73
N ASP A 40 4.49 11.40 8.49
CA ASP A 40 3.44 12.24 7.89
C ASP A 40 2.02 11.81 8.33
N GLY A 41 1.90 11.35 9.59
CA GLY A 41 0.66 11.03 10.29
C GLY A 41 -0.34 10.15 9.51
N ARG A 42 -1.51 10.70 9.18
CA ARG A 42 -2.63 9.99 8.52
C ARG A 42 -2.25 9.30 7.20
N ARG A 43 -1.15 9.72 6.57
CA ARG A 43 -0.67 9.15 5.30
C ARG A 43 0.10 7.85 5.47
N VAL A 44 0.64 7.55 6.65
CA VAL A 44 1.32 6.28 6.95
C VAL A 44 0.41 5.09 6.61
N ARG A 45 -0.81 5.06 7.18
CA ARG A 45 -1.79 3.99 6.93
C ARG A 45 -2.20 3.87 5.47
N PHE A 46 -2.15 4.96 4.69
CA PHE A 46 -2.43 4.93 3.27
C PHE A 46 -1.27 4.28 2.50
N TRP A 47 -0.04 4.71 2.77
CA TRP A 47 1.16 4.17 2.13
C TRP A 47 1.44 2.71 2.51
N THR A 48 1.17 2.31 3.76
CA THR A 48 1.21 0.90 4.17
C THR A 48 0.27 0.04 3.32
N ARG A 49 -0.97 0.49 3.08
CA ARG A 49 -1.92 -0.23 2.23
C ARG A 49 -1.48 -0.27 0.77
N VAL A 50 -0.86 0.80 0.27
CA VAL A 50 -0.30 0.84 -1.09
C VAL A 50 0.84 -0.17 -1.22
N ALA A 51 1.74 -0.25 -0.24
CA ALA A 51 2.83 -1.23 -0.23
C ALA A 51 2.31 -2.67 -0.21
N ILE A 52 1.24 -2.95 0.56
CA ILE A 52 0.61 -4.27 0.58
C ILE A 52 0.02 -4.65 -0.79
N GLU A 53 -0.69 -3.72 -1.44
CA GLU A 53 -1.24 -3.98 -2.78
C GLU A 53 -0.16 -4.12 -3.84
N LEU A 54 0.95 -3.36 -3.74
CA LEU A 54 2.07 -3.49 -4.66
C LEU A 54 2.74 -4.85 -4.58
N ALA A 55 3.00 -5.35 -3.38
CA ALA A 55 3.58 -6.69 -3.29
C ALA A 55 2.63 -7.80 -3.72
N ARG A 56 1.31 -7.62 -3.54
CA ARG A 56 0.31 -8.52 -4.15
C ARG A 56 0.41 -8.53 -5.68
N LEU A 57 0.61 -7.37 -6.30
CA LEU A 57 0.78 -7.26 -7.75
C LEU A 57 2.10 -7.85 -8.23
N GLU A 58 3.19 -7.62 -7.49
CA GLU A 58 4.53 -8.14 -7.79
C GLU A 58 4.69 -9.64 -7.45
N GLY A 59 3.65 -10.29 -6.89
CA GLY A 59 3.74 -11.68 -6.43
C GLY A 59 4.73 -11.89 -5.28
N ARG A 60 5.16 -10.82 -4.61
CA ARG A 60 6.08 -10.90 -3.48
C ARG A 60 5.31 -11.38 -2.25
N GLU A 61 5.79 -12.46 -1.64
CA GLU A 61 5.37 -12.86 -0.31
C GLU A 61 5.73 -11.75 0.69
N ILE A 62 4.76 -10.87 0.96
CA ILE A 62 4.78 -10.16 2.21
C ILE A 62 4.36 -11.17 3.26
N GLY A 63 5.35 -11.82 3.88
CA GLY A 63 5.12 -12.68 5.03
C GLY A 63 4.10 -12.02 5.97
N LEU A 64 3.12 -12.82 6.40
CA LEU A 64 1.96 -12.43 7.23
C LEU A 64 2.33 -11.48 8.40
N GLY A 65 3.59 -11.48 8.86
CA GLY A 65 4.12 -10.56 9.85
C GLY A 65 4.21 -9.07 9.47
N ALA A 66 4.14 -8.66 8.20
CA ALA A 66 4.17 -7.22 7.89
C ALA A 66 2.83 -6.52 8.11
N SER A 67 1.69 -7.22 7.98
CA SER A 67 0.39 -6.68 8.39
C SER A 67 0.27 -6.62 9.92
N ASP A 68 0.82 -7.62 10.62
CA ASP A 68 0.77 -7.69 12.09
C ASP A 68 1.69 -6.70 12.80
N ARG A 69 2.85 -6.34 12.22
CA ARG A 69 3.80 -5.39 12.83
C ARG A 69 3.26 -3.96 12.95
N TRP A 70 2.22 -3.59 12.19
CA TRP A 70 1.66 -2.23 12.17
C TRP A 70 0.26 -2.13 12.79
N ARG A 71 -0.10 -3.08 13.67
CA ARG A 71 -1.35 -3.05 14.44
C ARG A 71 -1.28 -2.08 15.61
#